data_AF-A0A7D8Z3V0-F1
#
_entry.id   AF-A0A7D8Z3V0-F1
#
_cell.length_a   1.000
_cell.length_b   1.000
_cell.length_c   1.000
_cell.angle_alpha   90.00
_cell.angle_beta   90.00
_cell.angle_gamma   90.00
#
_symmetry.space_group_name_H-M   'P 1'
#
loop_
_entity.id
_entity.type
_entity.pdbx_description
1 polymer ?
#
loop_
_entity_poly.entity_id
_entity_poly.type
_entity_poly.pdbx_seq_one_letter_code
_entity_poly.pdbx_strand_id
1 'polypeptide(L)'
;MAPSPTPGPSSPSSSSSAHQTPYTINNRYLNGKTQHPLTLKYVGPLPPGAASSTTWLGVEYDDPAHGKGHDGVYKGEQVFQTRQTGAGAFIKYAPGVLLSGTTLIEAVQERYGPLVPSDADADAQSSAPGADDVVLGSSNAAIVVEAPNLDGVRRRIGQLERRKEIGFEGEWVAGLGGSAEERRVFKERLAGVRTLDLSRNLVPTWAVMADIVAHLTGLKSLILNHSRTICEPDLDDEQRALLCEVFRGITELHLGNAAISWAEALDIGSVFPSLEVLFLNDDARLVSLDRRADQDVGRCLPQLKTLSLDNCPLGDWEAIGAELVQLPSLEALNLSSVPITTIAPPATPPLAHLTLLVLSDSRITAWRDIDALNLWTSGKLEQLRISFVPREAAASASVISGDARVDRSFLIAKLPSLTTLNGSQVGSWFTQL
;
A
#
# COMPACT_ATOMS: atom_id res chain seq x y z
N MET A 1 -61.00 11.98 -21.37
CA MET A 1 -59.56 12.26 -21.22
C MET A 1 -59.09 11.55 -19.97
N ALA A 2 -58.48 10.38 -20.16
CA ALA A 2 -57.82 9.59 -19.12
C ALA A 2 -56.37 9.37 -19.60
N PRO A 3 -55.34 9.55 -18.75
CA PRO A 3 -53.96 9.49 -19.19
C PRO A 3 -53.48 8.04 -19.36
N SER A 4 -52.74 7.81 -20.43
CA SER A 4 -52.06 6.55 -20.76
C SER A 4 -50.90 6.26 -19.79
N PRO A 5 -50.62 4.99 -19.45
CA PRO A 5 -49.50 4.65 -18.58
C PRO A 5 -48.17 4.69 -19.35
N THR A 6 -47.18 5.38 -18.77
CA THR A 6 -45.77 5.39 -19.18
C THR A 6 -45.10 4.03 -18.92
N PRO A 7 -44.22 3.54 -19.81
CA PRO A 7 -43.47 2.31 -19.57
C PRO A 7 -42.34 2.55 -18.57
N GLY A 8 -42.25 1.69 -17.54
CA GLY A 8 -41.17 1.70 -16.56
C GLY A 8 -39.84 1.18 -17.13
N PRO A 9 -38.71 1.42 -16.43
CA PRO A 9 -37.39 1.04 -16.90
C PRO A 9 -37.24 -0.48 -16.93
N SER A 10 -36.78 -0.98 -18.07
CA SER A 10 -36.45 -2.39 -18.31
C SER A 10 -35.30 -2.83 -17.40
N SER A 11 -35.58 -3.76 -16.49
CA SER A 11 -34.57 -4.54 -15.78
C SER A 11 -33.74 -5.36 -16.80
N PRO A 12 -32.41 -5.45 -16.66
CA PRO A 12 -31.62 -6.29 -17.55
C PRO A 12 -31.96 -7.76 -17.27
N SER A 13 -32.40 -8.43 -18.32
CA SER A 13 -32.73 -9.85 -18.35
C SER A 13 -31.45 -10.67 -18.21
N SER A 14 -31.31 -11.34 -17.06
CA SER A 14 -30.29 -12.35 -16.82
C SER A 14 -30.65 -13.66 -17.51
N SER A 15 -30.27 -13.81 -18.77
CA SER A 15 -30.10 -15.14 -19.36
C SER A 15 -29.14 -15.12 -20.55
N SER A 16 -27.90 -15.55 -20.33
CA SER A 16 -27.14 -16.33 -21.33
C SER A 16 -26.08 -17.17 -20.62
N SER A 17 -26.10 -18.47 -20.90
CA SER A 17 -25.17 -19.48 -20.39
C SER A 17 -23.78 -19.26 -21.00
N ALA A 18 -22.92 -18.49 -20.31
CA ALA A 18 -21.52 -18.33 -20.69
C ALA A 18 -20.66 -19.39 -19.99
N HIS A 19 -19.71 -19.98 -20.72
CA HIS A 19 -18.69 -20.88 -20.20
C HIS A 19 -18.05 -20.30 -18.92
N GLN A 20 -18.31 -20.90 -17.76
CA GLN A 20 -17.78 -20.46 -16.47
C GLN A 20 -16.25 -20.60 -16.48
N THR A 21 -15.54 -19.48 -16.58
CA THR A 21 -14.11 -19.43 -16.29
C THR A 21 -13.89 -19.53 -14.79
N PRO A 22 -12.78 -20.12 -14.30
CA PRO A 22 -12.46 -20.15 -12.87
C PRO A 22 -11.99 -18.79 -12.31
N TYR A 23 -12.01 -17.74 -13.15
CA TYR A 23 -11.48 -16.44 -12.82
C TYR A 23 -12.57 -15.46 -12.42
N THR A 24 -12.27 -14.66 -11.40
CA THR A 24 -13.15 -13.64 -10.84
C THR A 24 -12.70 -12.28 -11.32
N ILE A 25 -13.62 -11.49 -11.88
CA ILE A 25 -13.34 -10.10 -12.28
C ILE A 25 -12.95 -9.30 -11.04
N ASN A 26 -12.04 -8.34 -11.21
CA ASN A 26 -11.40 -7.53 -10.18
C ASN A 26 -10.51 -8.28 -9.19
N ASN A 27 -10.33 -9.59 -9.37
CA ASN A 27 -9.35 -10.35 -8.61
C ASN A 27 -7.94 -10.21 -9.23
N ARG A 28 -6.91 -10.49 -8.41
CA ARG A 28 -5.50 -10.39 -8.80
C ARG A 28 -4.90 -11.77 -9.08
N TYR A 29 -4.06 -11.83 -10.10
CA TYR A 29 -3.45 -13.06 -10.59
C TYR A 29 -2.03 -12.81 -11.10
N LEU A 30 -1.27 -13.89 -11.31
CA LEU A 30 -0.05 -13.86 -12.12
C LEU A 30 -0.35 -14.29 -13.55
N ASN A 31 0.29 -13.66 -14.53
CA ASN A 31 0.35 -14.22 -15.88
C ASN A 31 1.13 -15.54 -15.85
N GLY A 32 0.51 -16.65 -16.29
CA GLY A 32 1.14 -17.97 -16.21
C GLY A 32 2.43 -18.13 -17.02
N LYS A 33 2.68 -17.27 -18.02
CA LYS A 33 3.93 -17.29 -18.81
C LYS A 33 5.00 -16.38 -18.25
N THR A 34 4.62 -15.16 -17.86
CA THR A 34 5.59 -14.11 -17.50
C THR A 34 5.74 -13.92 -16.00
N GLN A 35 4.84 -14.50 -15.19
CA GLN A 35 4.76 -14.30 -13.74
C GLN A 35 4.61 -12.82 -13.34
N HIS A 36 4.14 -11.96 -14.24
CA HIS A 36 3.84 -10.57 -13.90
C HIS A 36 2.46 -10.47 -13.25
N PRO A 37 2.34 -9.73 -12.13
CA PRO A 37 1.07 -9.53 -11.45
C PRO A 37 0.16 -8.63 -12.28
N LEU A 38 -1.12 -8.97 -12.25
CA LEU A 38 -2.17 -8.28 -12.98
C LEU A 38 -3.51 -8.36 -12.24
N THR A 39 -4.42 -7.47 -12.62
CA THR A 39 -5.81 -7.47 -12.19
C THR A 39 -6.69 -7.86 -13.37
N LEU A 40 -7.58 -8.84 -13.18
CA LEU A 40 -8.54 -9.21 -14.22
C LEU A 40 -9.67 -8.17 -14.27
N LYS A 41 -9.94 -7.61 -15.44
CA LYS A 41 -10.94 -6.55 -15.63
C LYS A 41 -12.14 -6.97 -16.48
N TYR A 42 -11.95 -7.98 -17.34
CA TYR A 42 -13.00 -8.42 -18.25
C TYR A 42 -12.87 -9.91 -18.59
N VAL A 43 -14.02 -10.58 -18.74
CA VAL A 43 -14.12 -11.94 -19.25
C VAL A 43 -15.25 -11.99 -20.27
N GLY A 44 -14.94 -12.33 -21.52
CA GLY A 44 -15.97 -12.47 -22.55
C GLY A 44 -15.45 -12.35 -23.98
N PRO A 45 -16.33 -12.38 -24.98
CA PRO A 45 -15.98 -12.23 -26.39
C PRO A 45 -15.70 -10.76 -26.76
N LEU A 46 -14.74 -10.50 -27.66
CA LEU A 46 -14.38 -9.14 -28.06
C LEU A 46 -15.31 -8.55 -29.16
N PRO A 47 -15.74 -7.28 -29.06
CA PRO A 47 -16.55 -6.62 -30.09
C PRO A 47 -15.81 -6.36 -31.41
N PRO A 48 -16.51 -6.14 -32.55
CA PRO A 48 -17.95 -6.37 -32.76
C PRO A 48 -18.27 -7.87 -32.95
N GLY A 49 -17.27 -8.74 -32.77
CA GLY A 49 -17.31 -10.17 -33.02
C GLY A 49 -17.91 -10.99 -31.88
N ALA A 50 -18.99 -10.53 -31.25
CA ALA A 50 -19.77 -11.31 -30.28
C ALA A 50 -20.30 -12.66 -30.84
N ALA A 51 -20.17 -12.88 -32.15
CA ALA A 51 -20.38 -14.16 -32.83
C ALA A 51 -19.20 -15.17 -32.71
N SER A 52 -18.05 -14.76 -32.17
CA SER A 52 -16.92 -15.65 -31.90
C SER A 52 -17.13 -16.38 -30.57
N SER A 53 -17.05 -17.71 -30.57
CA SER A 53 -17.06 -18.53 -29.33
C SER A 53 -15.80 -18.39 -28.48
N THR A 54 -14.86 -17.53 -28.86
CA THR A 54 -13.59 -17.37 -28.15
C THR A 54 -13.74 -16.40 -26.99
N THR A 55 -13.55 -16.91 -25.78
CA THR A 55 -13.43 -16.09 -24.56
C THR A 55 -12.06 -15.39 -24.51
N TRP A 56 -12.09 -14.10 -24.22
CA TRP A 56 -10.93 -13.27 -23.96
C TRP A 56 -10.96 -12.76 -22.52
N LEU A 57 -9.77 -12.57 -21.97
CA LEU A 57 -9.52 -11.95 -20.68
C LEU A 57 -8.95 -10.55 -20.94
N GLY A 58 -9.63 -9.52 -20.45
CA GLY A 58 -9.07 -8.18 -20.37
C GLY A 58 -8.38 -8.02 -19.02
N VAL A 59 -7.09 -7.70 -19.02
CA VAL A 59 -6.27 -7.59 -17.82
C VAL A 59 -5.60 -6.22 -17.76
N GLU A 60 -5.34 -5.75 -16.55
CA GLU A 60 -4.51 -4.60 -16.26
C GLU A 60 -3.23 -5.08 -15.54
N TYR A 61 -2.06 -4.80 -16.10
CA TYR A 61 -0.79 -5.09 -15.43
C TYR A 61 -0.46 -4.05 -14.35
N ASP A 62 0.17 -4.49 -13.27
CA ASP A 62 0.62 -3.57 -12.22
C ASP A 62 1.69 -2.61 -12.74
N ASP A 63 2.59 -3.09 -13.59
CA ASP A 63 3.57 -2.29 -14.32
C ASP A 63 3.11 -2.07 -15.78
N PRO A 64 2.86 -0.81 -16.19
CA PRO A 64 2.43 -0.47 -17.55
C PRO A 64 3.37 -0.95 -18.67
N ALA A 65 4.66 -1.17 -18.39
CA ALA A 65 5.62 -1.67 -19.37
C ALA A 65 5.28 -3.07 -19.91
N HIS A 66 4.51 -3.86 -19.14
CA HIS A 66 4.01 -5.18 -19.55
C HIS A 66 2.64 -5.12 -20.24
N GLY A 67 1.99 -3.96 -20.23
CA GLY A 67 0.77 -3.69 -20.99
C GLY A 67 1.00 -3.67 -22.49
N LYS A 68 -0.09 -3.57 -23.25
CA LYS A 68 -0.06 -3.42 -24.72
C LYS A 68 -0.34 -1.98 -25.17
N GLY A 69 -0.16 -1.01 -24.27
CA GLY A 69 -0.31 0.41 -24.59
C GLY A 69 -1.76 0.85 -24.85
N HIS A 70 -2.75 0.09 -24.36
CA HIS A 70 -4.16 0.45 -24.48
C HIS A 70 -4.89 0.32 -23.14
N ASP A 71 -5.99 1.07 -23.00
CA ASP A 71 -6.79 1.11 -21.77
C ASP A 71 -8.07 0.29 -21.95
N GLY A 72 -7.91 -0.95 -22.42
CA GLY A 72 -9.04 -1.85 -22.71
C GLY A 72 -9.97 -1.46 -23.86
N VAL A 73 -9.53 -0.59 -24.77
CA VAL A 73 -10.20 -0.32 -26.05
C VAL A 73 -9.87 -1.40 -27.07
N TYR A 74 -10.88 -1.96 -27.73
CA TYR A 74 -10.72 -2.88 -28.84
C TYR A 74 -11.56 -2.42 -30.04
N LYS A 75 -10.90 -2.16 -31.18
CA LYS A 75 -11.55 -1.68 -32.42
C LYS A 75 -12.47 -0.45 -32.23
N GLY A 76 -12.10 0.45 -31.32
CA GLY A 76 -12.86 1.67 -31.03
C GLY A 76 -13.96 1.51 -29.98
N GLU A 77 -14.20 0.30 -29.47
CA GLU A 77 -15.13 0.06 -28.36
C GLU A 77 -14.40 -0.12 -27.03
N GLN A 78 -14.91 0.52 -25.98
CA GLN A 78 -14.39 0.41 -24.61
C GLN A 78 -14.88 -0.89 -23.97
N VAL A 79 -13.99 -1.87 -23.77
CA VAL A 79 -14.36 -3.17 -23.18
C VAL A 79 -14.17 -3.18 -21.66
N PHE A 80 -13.10 -2.57 -21.18
CA PHE A 80 -12.80 -2.38 -19.75
C PHE A 80 -11.90 -1.18 -19.58
N GLN A 81 -11.79 -0.60 -18.39
CA GLN A 81 -10.91 0.54 -18.12
C GLN A 81 -9.78 0.15 -17.17
N THR A 82 -8.59 0.68 -17.42
CA THR A 82 -7.41 0.54 -16.55
C THR A 82 -7.30 1.74 -15.61
N ARG A 83 -6.71 1.54 -14.43
CA ARG A 83 -6.33 2.63 -13.52
C ARG A 83 -5.09 3.36 -14.03
N GLN A 84 -4.19 2.63 -14.67
CA GLN A 84 -3.00 3.18 -15.32
C GLN A 84 -3.11 3.15 -16.85
N THR A 85 -2.79 4.28 -17.47
CA THR A 85 -2.74 4.41 -18.92
C THR A 85 -1.69 3.48 -19.53
N GLY A 86 -2.08 2.75 -20.58
CA GLY A 86 -1.25 1.82 -21.33
C GLY A 86 -1.08 0.43 -20.68
N ALA A 87 -1.59 0.22 -19.47
CA ALA A 87 -1.38 -1.02 -18.70
C ALA A 87 -2.29 -2.19 -19.14
N GLY A 88 -3.24 -1.95 -20.06
CA GLY A 88 -4.21 -2.95 -20.47
C GLY A 88 -3.66 -3.95 -21.48
N ALA A 89 -4.17 -5.18 -21.42
CA ALA A 89 -3.93 -6.20 -22.43
C ALA A 89 -5.15 -7.12 -22.60
N PHE A 90 -5.31 -7.64 -23.81
CA PHE A 90 -6.22 -8.76 -24.09
C PHE A 90 -5.44 -10.07 -24.23
N ILE A 91 -5.89 -11.09 -23.49
CA ILE A 91 -5.31 -12.43 -23.46
C ILE A 91 -6.40 -13.43 -23.85
N LYS A 92 -6.11 -14.31 -24.81
CA LYS A 92 -7.04 -15.38 -25.18
C LYS A 92 -7.14 -16.37 -24.02
N TYR A 93 -8.36 -16.73 -23.61
CA TYR A 93 -8.56 -17.69 -22.53
C TYR A 93 -7.96 -19.06 -22.90
N ALA A 94 -7.20 -19.61 -21.95
CA ALA A 94 -6.69 -20.98 -21.95
C ALA A 94 -6.49 -21.43 -20.49
N PRO A 95 -6.62 -22.73 -20.17
CA PRO A 95 -6.32 -23.24 -18.84
C PRO A 95 -4.88 -22.86 -18.41
N GLY A 96 -4.73 -22.38 -17.18
CA GLY A 96 -3.42 -21.99 -16.61
C GLY A 96 -2.85 -20.67 -17.14
N VAL A 97 -3.62 -19.89 -17.91
CA VAL A 97 -3.14 -18.60 -18.42
C VAL A 97 -3.00 -17.54 -17.32
N LEU A 98 -3.84 -17.63 -16.29
CA LEU A 98 -3.69 -16.89 -15.03
C LEU A 98 -3.50 -17.89 -13.89
N LEU A 99 -2.56 -17.59 -13.00
CA LEU A 99 -2.25 -18.37 -11.81
C LEU A 99 -2.74 -17.64 -10.56
N SER A 100 -3.36 -18.38 -9.66
CA SER A 100 -3.68 -17.90 -8.32
C SER A 100 -2.40 -17.85 -7.47
N GLY A 101 -2.39 -16.93 -6.52
CA GLY A 101 -1.34 -16.84 -5.51
C GLY A 101 -1.35 -17.99 -4.49
N THR A 102 -0.36 -18.00 -3.61
CA THR A 102 -0.32 -18.87 -2.42
C THR A 102 -1.12 -18.25 -1.27
N THR A 103 -1.27 -18.98 -0.17
CA THR A 103 -1.86 -18.48 1.06
C THR A 103 -0.80 -18.06 2.07
N LEU A 104 -1.16 -17.17 3.00
CA LEU A 104 -0.23 -16.71 4.02
C LEU A 104 0.22 -17.86 4.92
N ILE A 105 -0.69 -18.79 5.25
CA ILE A 105 -0.36 -19.97 6.06
C ILE A 105 0.66 -20.86 5.34
N GLU A 106 0.47 -21.13 4.04
CA GLU A 106 1.44 -21.88 3.24
C GLU A 106 2.79 -21.16 3.19
N ALA A 107 2.82 -19.85 2.92
CA ALA A 107 4.06 -19.07 2.89
C ALA A 107 4.80 -19.08 4.24
N VAL A 108 4.06 -19.05 5.35
CA VAL A 108 4.63 -19.18 6.70
C VAL A 108 5.17 -20.59 6.92
N GLN A 109 4.44 -21.62 6.51
CA GLN A 109 4.86 -23.01 6.65
C GLN A 109 6.11 -23.31 5.82
N GLU A 110 6.20 -22.79 4.61
CA GLU A 110 7.37 -22.93 3.75
C GLU A 110 8.62 -22.29 4.38
N ARG A 111 8.46 -21.10 4.94
CA ARG A 111 9.58 -20.33 5.50
C ARG A 111 10.01 -20.79 6.89
N TYR A 112 9.06 -21.10 7.77
CA TYR A 112 9.29 -21.35 9.19
C TYR A 112 9.06 -22.81 9.61
N GLY A 113 8.51 -23.63 8.72
CA GLY A 113 8.16 -25.03 8.98
C GLY A 113 6.68 -25.21 9.37
N PRO A 114 6.22 -26.47 9.49
CA PRO A 114 4.82 -26.78 9.73
C PRO A 114 4.30 -26.17 11.04
N LEU A 115 3.12 -25.54 10.98
CA LEU A 115 2.49 -24.91 12.14
C LEU A 115 1.96 -25.95 13.14
N VAL A 116 1.35 -27.01 12.60
CA VAL A 116 0.83 -28.15 13.35
C VAL A 116 1.88 -29.26 13.30
N PRO A 117 2.46 -29.68 14.44
CA PRO A 117 3.32 -30.86 14.49
C PRO A 117 2.51 -32.09 14.08
N SER A 118 3.04 -32.92 13.18
CA SER A 118 2.39 -34.20 12.86
C SER A 118 2.65 -35.21 13.99
N ASP A 119 1.67 -36.06 14.32
CA ASP A 119 1.85 -37.14 15.31
C ASP A 119 2.94 -38.15 14.88
N ALA A 120 3.31 -38.19 13.59
CA ALA A 120 4.43 -38.98 13.09
C ALA A 120 5.81 -38.48 13.59
N ASP A 121 5.91 -37.22 14.04
CA ASP A 121 7.11 -36.67 14.66
C ASP A 121 7.18 -36.97 16.17
N ALA A 122 6.06 -37.34 16.79
CA ALA A 122 5.97 -37.69 18.20
C ALA A 122 6.38 -39.15 18.48
N ASP A 123 6.15 -40.07 17.54
CA ASP A 123 6.58 -41.47 17.68
C ASP A 123 8.10 -41.67 17.55
N ALA A 124 8.82 -40.73 16.91
CA ALA A 124 10.28 -40.68 16.93
C ALA A 124 10.86 -40.20 18.27
N GLN A 125 10.03 -39.78 19.23
CA GLN A 125 10.46 -39.33 20.56
C GLN A 125 10.47 -40.44 21.64
N SER A 126 10.26 -41.71 21.27
CA SER A 126 10.24 -42.84 22.21
C SER A 126 11.35 -43.88 22.05
N SER A 127 12.41 -43.60 21.27
CA SER A 127 13.61 -44.45 21.27
C SER A 127 14.79 -43.78 21.98
N ALA A 128 15.43 -44.58 22.83
CA ALA A 128 16.42 -44.26 23.86
C ALA A 128 17.57 -43.32 23.43
N PRO A 129 18.25 -42.65 24.38
CA PRO A 129 19.42 -41.83 24.07
C PRO A 129 20.58 -42.74 23.65
N GLY A 130 21.04 -42.56 22.41
CA GLY A 130 22.30 -43.12 21.92
C GLY A 130 22.14 -44.21 20.87
N ALA A 131 22.07 -43.80 19.60
CA ALA A 131 22.67 -44.48 18.45
C ALA A 131 22.32 -43.67 17.18
N ASP A 132 23.14 -42.66 16.88
CA ASP A 132 23.18 -42.05 15.56
C ASP A 132 23.83 -43.07 14.61
N ASP A 133 23.01 -43.81 13.85
CA ASP A 133 23.30 -44.30 12.48
C ASP A 133 22.23 -45.32 12.04
N VAL A 134 21.55 -45.06 10.92
CA VAL A 134 20.71 -46.05 10.21
C VAL A 134 21.19 -46.18 8.77
N VAL A 135 21.66 -47.37 8.42
CA VAL A 135 22.16 -47.74 7.09
C VAL A 135 20.99 -48.14 6.19
N LEU A 136 20.84 -47.50 5.03
CA LEU A 136 19.93 -47.90 3.97
C LEU A 136 20.70 -48.26 2.69
N GLY A 137 20.71 -49.55 2.35
CA GLY A 137 21.22 -50.04 1.07
C GLY A 137 21.47 -51.54 1.09
N SER A 138 20.69 -52.29 0.31
CA SER A 138 20.99 -53.69 0.03
C SER A 138 22.27 -53.74 -0.83
N SER A 139 23.32 -54.36 -0.28
CA SER A 139 24.56 -54.80 -0.97
C SER A 139 25.66 -53.74 -1.21
N ASN A 140 26.68 -53.77 -0.33
CA ASN A 140 28.09 -53.34 -0.54
C ASN A 140 28.38 -51.95 -1.15
N ALA A 141 28.05 -50.87 -0.43
CA ALA A 141 28.90 -49.68 -0.21
C ALA A 141 28.10 -48.64 0.60
N ALA A 142 28.46 -48.43 1.87
CA ALA A 142 27.75 -47.52 2.78
C ALA A 142 28.10 -46.05 2.50
N ILE A 143 27.08 -45.21 2.27
CA ILE A 143 27.15 -43.76 2.38
C ILE A 143 26.23 -43.37 3.54
N VAL A 144 26.83 -42.84 4.63
CA VAL A 144 26.10 -42.28 5.77
C VAL A 144 25.77 -40.83 5.44
N VAL A 145 24.49 -40.46 5.51
CA VAL A 145 24.04 -39.07 5.37
C VAL A 145 23.25 -38.71 6.63
N GLU A 146 23.81 -37.80 7.43
CA GLU A 146 23.09 -37.12 8.52
C GLU A 146 21.86 -36.41 7.95
N ALA A 147 20.68 -36.63 8.52
CA ALA A 147 19.46 -35.91 8.19
C ALA A 147 19.20 -34.80 9.23
N PRO A 148 19.45 -33.51 8.95
CA PRO A 148 19.50 -32.47 9.97
C PRO A 148 18.25 -31.58 10.01
N ASN A 149 17.02 -32.14 10.03
CA ASN A 149 15.82 -31.36 9.69
C ASN A 149 14.78 -31.07 10.79
N LEU A 150 14.93 -31.53 12.04
CA LEU A 150 13.93 -31.28 13.09
C LEU A 150 14.32 -30.19 14.11
N ASP A 151 15.60 -30.11 14.48
CA ASP A 151 16.09 -29.05 15.37
C ASP A 151 16.10 -27.66 14.71
N GLY A 152 16.26 -27.63 13.38
CA GLY A 152 16.16 -26.42 12.57
C GLY A 152 14.74 -25.84 12.57
N VAL A 153 13.72 -26.70 12.47
CA VAL A 153 12.30 -26.31 12.45
C VAL A 153 11.87 -25.75 13.80
N ARG A 154 12.17 -26.44 14.91
CA ARG A 154 11.88 -25.94 16.26
C ARG A 154 12.56 -24.59 16.55
N ARG A 155 13.80 -24.40 16.08
CA ARG A 155 14.54 -23.14 16.22
C ARG A 155 13.93 -22.01 15.38
N ARG A 156 13.47 -22.29 14.15
CA ARG A 156 12.81 -21.31 13.28
C ARG A 156 11.42 -20.91 13.78
N ILE A 157 10.66 -21.86 14.31
CA ILE A 157 9.36 -21.62 14.95
C ILE A 157 9.52 -20.75 16.20
N GLY A 158 10.51 -21.05 17.07
CA GLY A 158 10.81 -20.21 18.24
C GLY A 158 11.34 -18.80 17.90
N GLN A 159 11.85 -18.58 16.68
CA GLN A 159 12.19 -17.25 16.18
C GLN A 159 10.96 -16.48 15.70
N LEU A 160 9.98 -17.16 15.10
CA LEU A 160 8.73 -16.56 14.64
C LEU A 160 7.93 -15.95 15.80
N GLU A 161 7.84 -16.66 16.93
CA GLU A 161 7.15 -16.20 18.14
C GLU A 161 7.81 -14.97 18.82
N ARG A 162 9.09 -14.70 18.49
CA ARG A 162 9.84 -13.55 19.01
C ARG A 162 9.86 -12.35 18.05
N ARG A 163 9.43 -12.53 16.80
CA ARG A 163 9.49 -11.48 15.79
C ARG A 163 8.36 -10.50 15.97
N LYS A 164 8.72 -9.23 16.13
CA LYS A 164 7.78 -8.10 16.08
C LYS A 164 7.40 -7.74 14.64
N GLU A 165 8.18 -8.19 13.67
CA GLU A 165 8.02 -7.85 12.26
C GLU A 165 8.19 -9.11 11.41
N ILE A 166 7.23 -9.35 10.52
CA ILE A 166 7.26 -10.40 9.51
C ILE A 166 6.92 -9.79 8.16
N GLY A 167 7.67 -10.14 7.12
CA GLY A 167 7.43 -9.62 5.78
C GLY A 167 7.42 -10.74 4.75
N PHE A 168 6.40 -10.77 3.91
CA PHE A 168 6.22 -11.72 2.81
C PHE A 168 6.18 -10.97 1.48
N GLU A 169 7.07 -10.00 1.31
CA GLU A 169 7.14 -9.23 0.08
C GLU A 169 7.34 -10.15 -1.14
N GLY A 170 6.46 -10.02 -2.14
CA GLY A 170 6.61 -10.74 -3.41
C GLY A 170 6.39 -12.25 -3.33
N GLU A 171 5.82 -12.76 -2.24
CA GLU A 171 5.46 -14.18 -2.07
C GLU A 171 4.11 -14.52 -2.75
N TRP A 172 3.49 -13.55 -3.42
CA TRP A 172 2.23 -13.69 -4.15
C TRP A 172 1.07 -14.21 -3.28
N VAL A 173 1.04 -13.80 -2.02
CA VAL A 173 -0.03 -14.14 -1.08
C VAL A 173 -1.36 -13.55 -1.57
N ALA A 174 -2.37 -14.40 -1.77
CA ALA A 174 -3.71 -14.01 -2.20
C ALA A 174 -4.75 -13.99 -1.06
N GLY A 175 -4.45 -14.62 0.08
CA GLY A 175 -5.34 -14.70 1.25
C GLY A 175 -4.75 -15.52 2.39
N LEU A 176 -5.49 -15.70 3.49
CA LEU A 176 -4.99 -16.40 4.68
C LEU A 176 -4.77 -17.91 4.47
N GLY A 177 -5.76 -18.60 3.88
CA GLY A 177 -5.72 -20.06 3.67
C GLY A 177 -5.90 -20.91 4.94
N GLY A 178 -5.46 -22.16 4.87
CA GLY A 178 -5.39 -23.11 5.99
C GLY A 178 -6.71 -23.64 6.54
N SER A 179 -6.62 -24.79 7.22
CA SER A 179 -7.68 -25.40 8.03
C SER A 179 -7.96 -24.60 9.32
N ALA A 180 -9.08 -24.89 9.98
CA ALA A 180 -9.44 -24.23 11.24
C ALA A 180 -8.37 -24.39 12.33
N GLU A 181 -7.72 -25.55 12.37
CA GLU A 181 -6.64 -25.82 13.34
C GLU A 181 -5.37 -25.04 13.01
N GLU A 182 -4.98 -25.00 11.73
CA GLU A 182 -3.82 -24.19 11.30
C GLU A 182 -4.03 -22.71 11.58
N ARG A 183 -5.25 -22.18 11.36
CA ARG A 183 -5.61 -20.79 11.69
C ARG A 183 -5.54 -20.52 13.19
N ARG A 184 -6.00 -21.47 14.02
CA ARG A 184 -5.91 -21.37 15.49
C ARG A 184 -4.46 -21.30 15.96
N VAL A 185 -3.62 -22.22 15.47
CA VAL A 185 -2.20 -22.26 15.82
C VAL A 185 -1.45 -21.06 15.26
N PHE A 186 -1.77 -20.63 14.04
CA PHE A 186 -1.24 -19.40 13.42
C PHE A 186 -1.48 -18.19 14.33
N LYS A 187 -2.73 -18.03 14.80
CA LYS A 187 -3.13 -16.94 15.71
C LYS A 187 -2.38 -16.98 17.04
N GLU A 188 -2.19 -18.16 17.62
CA GLU A 188 -1.47 -18.33 18.89
C GLU A 188 0.02 -18.01 18.75
N ARG A 189 0.68 -18.52 17.70
CA ARG A 189 2.11 -18.31 17.48
C ARG A 189 2.47 -16.89 17.04
N LEU A 190 1.58 -16.21 16.33
CA LEU A 190 1.82 -14.86 15.79
C LEU A 190 1.20 -13.73 16.60
N ALA A 191 0.68 -14.00 17.80
CA ALA A 191 0.13 -12.99 18.69
C ALA A 191 1.13 -11.87 19.06
N GLY A 192 2.44 -12.14 18.98
CA GLY A 192 3.51 -11.18 19.26
C GLY A 192 3.85 -10.22 18.11
N VAL A 193 3.35 -10.47 16.90
CA VAL A 193 3.66 -9.69 15.69
C VAL A 193 3.01 -8.31 15.78
N ARG A 194 3.79 -7.28 15.45
CA ARG A 194 3.38 -5.86 15.44
C ARG A 194 3.41 -5.26 14.04
N THR A 195 4.28 -5.73 13.17
CA THR A 195 4.41 -5.27 11.78
C THR A 195 4.27 -6.44 10.83
N LEU A 196 3.41 -6.27 9.83
CA LEU A 196 3.21 -7.22 8.74
C LEU A 196 3.47 -6.49 7.42
N ASP A 197 4.44 -6.99 6.67
CA ASP A 197 4.70 -6.54 5.31
C ASP A 197 4.15 -7.56 4.30
N LEU A 198 3.17 -7.11 3.51
CA LEU A 198 2.59 -7.83 2.39
C LEU A 198 2.77 -7.05 1.08
N SER A 199 3.83 -6.27 0.95
CA SER A 199 4.16 -5.55 -0.28
C SER A 199 4.26 -6.51 -1.48
N ARG A 200 3.85 -6.07 -2.67
CA ARG A 200 3.89 -6.87 -3.91
C ARG A 200 3.17 -8.23 -3.83
N ASN A 201 2.10 -8.33 -3.03
CA ASN A 201 1.25 -9.54 -2.99
C ASN A 201 -0.03 -9.39 -3.81
N LEU A 202 -0.88 -10.41 -3.81
CA LEU A 202 -2.08 -10.53 -4.64
C LEU A 202 -3.39 -10.42 -3.85
N VAL A 203 -3.36 -9.88 -2.64
CA VAL A 203 -4.58 -9.68 -1.84
C VAL A 203 -5.52 -8.73 -2.60
N PRO A 204 -6.74 -9.16 -2.96
CA PRO A 204 -7.58 -8.40 -3.89
C PRO A 204 -8.46 -7.35 -3.20
N THR A 205 -8.92 -7.63 -1.97
CA THR A 205 -9.91 -6.81 -1.25
C THR A 205 -9.55 -6.61 0.21
N TRP A 206 -10.12 -5.57 0.83
CA TRP A 206 -9.99 -5.31 2.26
C TRP A 206 -10.65 -6.38 3.13
N ALA A 207 -11.68 -7.07 2.64
CA ALA A 207 -12.30 -8.19 3.36
C ALA A 207 -11.31 -9.35 3.53
N VAL A 208 -10.55 -9.69 2.48
CA VAL A 208 -9.50 -10.72 2.57
C VAL A 208 -8.37 -10.27 3.48
N MET A 209 -8.00 -8.98 3.42
CA MET A 209 -7.02 -8.41 4.35
C MET A 209 -7.51 -8.46 5.80
N ALA A 210 -8.79 -8.21 6.05
CA ALA A 210 -9.38 -8.31 7.38
C ALA A 210 -9.36 -9.75 7.91
N ASP A 211 -9.58 -10.77 7.07
CA ASP A 211 -9.41 -12.18 7.47
C ASP A 211 -7.98 -12.43 7.96
N ILE A 212 -6.97 -11.90 7.27
CA ILE A 212 -5.56 -12.01 7.69
C ILE A 212 -5.33 -11.28 9.03
N VAL A 213 -5.73 -10.01 9.12
CA VAL A 213 -5.46 -9.16 10.30
C VAL A 213 -6.22 -9.65 11.54
N ALA A 214 -7.41 -10.23 11.40
CA ALA A 214 -8.18 -10.79 12.51
C ALA A 214 -7.44 -11.92 13.26
N HIS A 215 -6.48 -12.57 12.60
CA HIS A 215 -5.64 -13.61 13.20
C HIS A 215 -4.32 -13.06 13.78
N LEU A 216 -4.03 -11.76 13.60
CA LEU A 216 -2.85 -11.07 14.09
C LEU A 216 -3.26 -10.01 15.12
N THR A 217 -3.70 -10.46 16.30
CA THR A 217 -4.30 -9.59 17.34
C THR A 217 -3.37 -8.50 17.87
N GLY A 218 -2.06 -8.65 17.66
CA GLY A 218 -1.06 -7.68 18.08
C GLY A 218 -0.70 -6.61 17.05
N LEU A 219 -1.22 -6.70 15.83
CA LEU A 219 -0.73 -5.91 14.71
C LEU A 219 -0.97 -4.40 14.90
N LYS A 220 0.04 -3.61 14.56
CA LYS A 220 0.06 -2.14 14.66
C LYS A 220 0.43 -1.47 13.35
N SER A 221 1.32 -2.08 12.58
CA SER A 221 1.84 -1.55 11.32
C SER A 221 1.57 -2.54 10.20
N LEU A 222 1.01 -2.04 9.11
CA LEU A 222 0.66 -2.82 7.92
C LEU A 222 1.31 -2.18 6.69
N ILE A 223 2.18 -2.92 6.02
CA ILE A 223 2.91 -2.45 4.84
C ILE A 223 2.36 -3.17 3.61
N LEU A 224 1.78 -2.41 2.68
CA LEU A 224 1.09 -2.89 1.49
C LEU A 224 1.61 -2.21 0.22
N ASN A 225 2.89 -1.86 0.17
CA ASN A 225 3.46 -1.18 -0.98
C ASN A 225 3.31 -2.04 -2.25
N HIS A 226 3.08 -1.41 -3.40
CA HIS A 226 2.77 -2.09 -4.65
C HIS A 226 1.54 -3.03 -4.59
N SER A 227 0.66 -2.85 -3.62
CA SER A 227 -0.62 -3.57 -3.59
C SER A 227 -1.66 -2.78 -4.36
N ARG A 228 -2.43 -3.47 -5.21
CA ARG A 228 -3.53 -2.87 -5.97
C ARG A 228 -4.89 -3.24 -5.37
N THR A 229 -4.92 -3.49 -4.06
CA THR A 229 -6.13 -3.82 -3.30
C THR A 229 -7.20 -2.78 -3.60
N ILE A 230 -8.38 -3.24 -3.99
CA ILE A 230 -9.47 -2.34 -4.36
C ILE A 230 -10.22 -1.99 -3.09
N CYS A 231 -10.39 -0.69 -2.81
CA CYS A 231 -11.41 -0.22 -1.90
C CYS A 231 -12.73 -0.24 -2.68
N GLU A 232 -13.62 -1.15 -2.33
CA GLU A 232 -14.92 -1.23 -2.97
C GLU A 232 -15.74 0.01 -2.55
N PRO A 233 -16.24 0.81 -3.50
CA PRO A 233 -17.02 2.00 -3.18
C PRO A 233 -18.38 1.67 -2.53
N ASP A 234 -18.83 0.42 -2.65
CA ASP A 234 -20.16 -0.05 -2.23
C ASP A 234 -20.11 -0.93 -0.96
N LEU A 235 -19.13 -0.71 -0.06
CA LEU A 235 -19.16 -1.37 1.25
C LEU A 235 -20.41 -0.90 2.00
N ASP A 236 -21.28 -1.86 2.35
CA ASP A 236 -22.42 -1.58 3.20
C ASP A 236 -21.96 -1.16 4.63
N ASP A 237 -22.88 -0.57 5.39
CA ASP A 237 -22.56 -0.05 6.73
C ASP A 237 -22.09 -1.17 7.69
N GLU A 238 -22.55 -2.40 7.49
CA GLU A 238 -22.19 -3.56 8.32
C GLU A 238 -20.76 -4.03 8.04
N GLN A 239 -20.41 -4.16 6.75
CA GLN A 239 -19.05 -4.47 6.29
C GLN A 239 -18.06 -3.40 6.76
N ARG A 240 -18.43 -2.12 6.64
CA ARG A 240 -17.60 -1.02 7.14
C ARG A 240 -17.38 -1.12 8.64
N ALA A 241 -18.43 -1.38 9.42
CA ALA A 241 -18.32 -1.57 10.86
C ALA A 241 -17.41 -2.75 11.22
N LEU A 242 -17.52 -3.87 10.50
CA LEU A 242 -16.65 -5.03 10.70
C LEU A 242 -15.18 -4.72 10.42
N LEU A 243 -14.89 -4.03 9.30
CA LEU A 243 -13.53 -3.60 8.97
C LEU A 243 -12.97 -2.65 10.04
N CYS A 244 -13.77 -1.69 10.49
CA CYS A 244 -13.39 -0.76 11.56
C CYS A 244 -13.03 -1.50 12.86
N GLU A 245 -13.77 -2.54 13.24
CA GLU A 245 -13.45 -3.34 14.44
C GLU A 245 -12.14 -4.10 14.27
N VAL A 246 -11.92 -4.73 13.11
CA VAL A 246 -10.71 -5.52 12.84
C VAL A 246 -9.46 -4.61 12.75
N PHE A 247 -9.58 -3.46 12.09
CA PHE A 247 -8.46 -2.55 11.86
C PHE A 247 -8.25 -1.50 12.95
N ARG A 248 -9.09 -1.46 14.00
CA ARG A 248 -8.92 -0.56 15.16
C ARG A 248 -7.54 -0.66 15.80
N GLY A 249 -6.89 -1.81 15.71
CA GLY A 249 -5.55 -2.02 16.25
C GLY A 249 -4.44 -1.30 15.49
N ILE A 250 -4.65 -1.02 14.19
CA ILE A 250 -3.63 -0.54 13.27
C ILE A 250 -3.45 0.97 13.38
N THR A 251 -2.21 1.40 13.59
CA THR A 251 -1.81 2.80 13.77
C THR A 251 -0.92 3.30 12.64
N GLU A 252 -0.34 2.40 11.85
CA GLU A 252 0.56 2.74 10.75
C GLU A 252 0.22 1.94 9.50
N LEU A 253 0.10 2.64 8.37
CA LEU A 253 -0.25 2.06 7.07
C LEU A 253 0.67 2.60 5.97
N HIS A 254 1.26 1.69 5.21
CA HIS A 254 2.07 2.03 4.04
C HIS A 254 1.39 1.52 2.78
N LEU A 255 1.13 2.43 1.85
CA LEU A 255 0.45 2.19 0.57
C LEU A 255 1.24 2.81 -0.59
N GLY A 256 2.56 2.74 -0.55
CA GLY A 256 3.39 3.31 -1.59
C GLY A 256 3.24 2.58 -2.93
N ASN A 257 3.16 3.31 -4.03
CA ASN A 257 2.97 2.80 -5.40
C ASN A 257 1.77 1.83 -5.50
N ALA A 258 0.70 2.11 -4.76
CA ALA A 258 -0.56 1.37 -4.80
C ALA A 258 -1.49 1.85 -5.94
N ALA A 259 -1.08 2.92 -6.64
CA ALA A 259 -1.85 3.66 -7.63
C ALA A 259 -3.22 4.06 -7.09
N ILE A 260 -3.23 4.67 -5.91
CA ILE A 260 -4.44 5.21 -5.29
C ILE A 260 -4.59 6.71 -5.55
N SER A 261 -5.83 7.20 -5.58
CA SER A 261 -6.11 8.63 -5.51
C SER A 261 -6.36 9.09 -4.07
N TRP A 262 -6.39 10.40 -3.83
CA TRP A 262 -6.64 10.95 -2.49
C TRP A 262 -8.03 10.55 -1.97
N ALA A 263 -9.07 10.65 -2.80
CA ALA A 263 -10.40 10.16 -2.46
C ALA A 263 -10.42 8.67 -2.05
N GLU A 264 -9.65 7.81 -2.73
CA GLU A 264 -9.52 6.40 -2.34
C GLU A 264 -8.76 6.25 -1.01
N ALA A 265 -7.72 7.06 -0.77
CA ALA A 265 -7.01 7.08 0.50
C ALA A 265 -7.91 7.52 1.67
N LEU A 266 -8.86 8.43 1.45
CA LEU A 266 -9.86 8.82 2.46
C LEU A 266 -10.86 7.70 2.75
N ASP A 267 -11.29 6.96 1.72
CA ASP A 267 -12.15 5.78 1.92
C ASP A 267 -11.42 4.73 2.76
N ILE A 268 -10.14 4.49 2.47
CA ILE A 268 -9.29 3.62 3.27
C ILE A 268 -9.18 4.17 4.70
N GLY A 269 -8.84 5.44 4.88
CA GLY A 269 -8.75 6.07 6.20
C GLY A 269 -10.01 5.85 7.06
N SER A 270 -11.19 5.90 6.44
CA SER A 270 -12.47 5.70 7.13
C SER A 270 -12.64 4.31 7.78
N VAL A 271 -11.91 3.29 7.31
CA VAL A 271 -11.91 1.95 7.90
C VAL A 271 -10.76 1.71 8.89
N PHE A 272 -9.85 2.67 9.06
CA PHE A 272 -8.73 2.62 10.02
C PHE A 272 -8.90 3.71 11.10
N PRO A 273 -9.77 3.52 12.10
CA PRO A 273 -10.17 4.59 13.04
C PRO A 273 -9.05 5.07 13.98
N SER A 274 -7.95 4.32 14.11
CA SER A 274 -6.81 4.64 14.97
C SER A 274 -5.53 4.93 14.18
N LEU A 275 -5.65 5.24 12.89
CA LEU A 275 -4.51 5.52 12.03
C LEU A 275 -3.81 6.82 12.42
N GLU A 276 -2.51 6.72 12.76
CA GLU A 276 -1.66 7.84 13.14
C GLU A 276 -0.61 8.16 12.07
N VAL A 277 -0.19 7.16 11.28
CA VAL A 277 0.87 7.29 10.29
C VAL A 277 0.42 6.69 8.95
N LEU A 278 0.48 7.49 7.89
CA LEU A 278 0.11 7.09 6.54
C LEU A 278 1.20 7.46 5.53
N PHE A 279 1.68 6.46 4.79
CA PHE A 279 2.63 6.64 3.70
C PHE A 279 1.95 6.33 2.36
N LEU A 280 1.84 7.32 1.48
CA LEU A 280 1.31 7.21 0.10
C LEU A 280 2.40 7.63 -0.90
N ASN A 281 3.58 7.07 -0.76
CA ASN A 281 4.76 7.46 -1.54
C ASN A 281 4.69 6.86 -2.95
N ASP A 282 5.32 7.52 -3.93
CA ASP A 282 5.45 7.00 -5.30
C ASP A 282 4.09 6.71 -6.00
N ASP A 283 3.01 7.36 -5.56
CA ASP A 283 1.68 7.20 -6.13
C ASP A 283 1.44 8.18 -7.27
N ALA A 284 1.67 7.73 -8.51
CA ALA A 284 1.54 8.56 -9.71
C ALA A 284 0.14 9.14 -9.97
N ARG A 285 -0.91 8.61 -9.30
CA ARG A 285 -2.29 9.13 -9.38
C ARG A 285 -2.56 10.28 -8.41
N LEU A 286 -1.69 10.53 -7.44
CA LEU A 286 -1.77 11.67 -6.53
C LEU A 286 -1.22 12.94 -7.19
N VAL A 287 -1.95 13.45 -8.19
CA VAL A 287 -1.68 14.73 -8.84
C VAL A 287 -2.32 15.92 -8.11
N SER A 288 -3.37 15.65 -7.34
CA SER A 288 -4.13 16.57 -6.52
C SER A 288 -4.65 15.84 -5.28
N LEU A 289 -5.00 16.59 -4.23
CA LEU A 289 -5.70 16.08 -3.06
C LEU A 289 -7.22 16.22 -3.20
N ASP A 290 -7.76 15.85 -4.36
CA ASP A 290 -9.20 15.96 -4.60
C ASP A 290 -9.99 14.91 -3.81
N ARG A 291 -11.09 15.36 -3.20
CA ARG A 291 -12.04 14.52 -2.47
C ARG A 291 -13.41 14.50 -3.15
N ARG A 292 -14.20 13.47 -2.88
CA ARG A 292 -15.61 13.43 -3.30
C ARG A 292 -16.44 14.37 -2.42
N ALA A 293 -17.58 14.81 -2.93
CA ALA A 293 -18.42 15.81 -2.26
C ALA A 293 -18.97 15.36 -0.89
N ASP A 294 -19.08 14.05 -0.68
CA ASP A 294 -19.55 13.39 0.53
C ASP A 294 -18.43 13.08 1.54
N GLN A 295 -17.17 13.22 1.15
CA GLN A 295 -16.02 12.91 2.01
C GLN A 295 -15.59 14.12 2.84
N ASP A 296 -15.25 13.86 4.11
CA ASP A 296 -14.71 14.85 5.05
C ASP A 296 -13.35 14.35 5.55
N VAL A 297 -12.28 15.12 5.26
CA VAL A 297 -10.90 14.72 5.52
C VAL A 297 -10.66 14.50 7.01
N GLY A 298 -11.17 15.40 7.86
CA GLY A 298 -11.01 15.34 9.31
C GLY A 298 -11.74 14.15 9.94
N ARG A 299 -12.87 13.73 9.36
CA ARG A 299 -13.59 12.51 9.80
C ARG A 299 -12.97 11.23 9.29
N CYS A 300 -12.44 11.23 8.07
CA CYS A 300 -11.77 10.06 7.50
C CYS A 300 -10.42 9.77 8.17
N LEU A 301 -9.70 10.80 8.63
CA LEU A 301 -8.34 10.69 9.18
C LEU A 301 -8.21 11.47 10.51
N PRO A 302 -8.99 11.14 11.55
CA PRO A 302 -9.14 11.98 12.74
C PRO A 302 -7.92 11.98 13.66
N GLN A 303 -7.08 10.95 13.61
CA GLN A 303 -5.90 10.77 14.48
C GLN A 303 -4.59 10.86 13.70
N LEU A 304 -4.64 11.23 12.41
CA LEU A 304 -3.46 11.20 11.55
C LEU A 304 -2.45 12.28 11.97
N LYS A 305 -1.27 11.84 12.40
CA LYS A 305 -0.16 12.68 12.85
C LYS A 305 0.93 12.82 11.80
N THR A 306 1.21 11.74 11.08
CA THR A 306 2.26 11.70 10.06
C THR A 306 1.68 11.34 8.71
N LEU A 307 1.87 12.21 7.73
CA LEU A 307 1.52 11.95 6.33
C LEU A 307 2.76 12.09 5.45
N SER A 308 3.00 11.08 4.62
CA SER A 308 4.06 11.11 3.62
C SER A 308 3.47 10.95 2.23
N LEU A 309 3.79 11.91 1.35
CA LEU A 309 3.40 11.97 -0.07
C LEU A 309 4.68 12.11 -0.92
N ASP A 310 5.74 11.38 -0.54
CA ASP A 310 7.04 11.45 -1.19
C ASP A 310 6.93 11.00 -2.65
N ASN A 311 7.61 11.70 -3.54
CA ASN A 311 7.65 11.42 -4.98
C ASN A 311 6.25 11.34 -5.64
N CYS A 312 5.28 12.09 -5.12
CA CYS A 312 3.98 12.26 -5.73
C CYS A 312 3.95 13.50 -6.66
N PRO A 313 3.26 13.45 -7.80
CA PRO A 313 3.21 14.55 -8.78
C PRO A 313 2.30 15.72 -8.36
N LEU A 314 2.35 16.14 -7.09
CA LEU A 314 1.58 17.24 -6.54
C LEU A 314 2.28 18.59 -6.85
N GLY A 315 1.67 19.43 -7.68
CA GLY A 315 2.29 20.71 -8.07
C GLY A 315 1.86 21.91 -7.25
N ASP A 316 0.69 21.82 -6.61
CA ASP A 316 -0.02 22.97 -6.05
C ASP A 316 -0.01 22.94 -4.51
N TRP A 317 0.83 23.77 -3.90
CA TRP A 317 0.92 23.90 -2.44
C TRP A 317 -0.39 24.40 -1.81
N GLU A 318 -1.08 25.34 -2.44
CA GLU A 318 -2.28 25.94 -1.85
C GLU A 318 -3.42 24.92 -1.80
N ALA A 319 -3.61 24.15 -2.87
CA ALA A 319 -4.55 23.03 -2.89
C ALA A 319 -4.21 21.97 -1.84
N ILE A 320 -2.93 21.63 -1.68
CA ILE A 320 -2.48 20.70 -0.62
C ILE A 320 -2.82 21.28 0.76
N GLY A 321 -2.43 22.52 1.03
CA GLY A 321 -2.65 23.18 2.31
C GLY A 321 -4.13 23.32 2.69
N ALA A 322 -4.99 23.63 1.72
CA ALA A 322 -6.44 23.75 1.91
C ALA A 322 -7.12 22.43 2.30
N GLU A 323 -6.58 21.30 1.87
CA GLU A 323 -7.08 19.98 2.27
C GLU A 323 -6.46 19.52 3.59
N LEU A 324 -5.14 19.70 3.77
CA LEU A 324 -4.44 19.25 4.98
C LEU A 324 -4.82 20.05 6.23
N VAL A 325 -5.31 21.30 6.12
CA VAL A 325 -5.82 22.07 7.26
C VAL A 325 -7.00 21.40 7.96
N GLN A 326 -7.72 20.52 7.26
CA GLN A 326 -8.85 19.78 7.82
C GLN A 326 -8.38 18.63 8.74
N LEU A 327 -7.10 18.27 8.74
CA LEU A 327 -6.54 17.23 9.60
C LEU A 327 -6.22 17.80 10.99
N PRO A 328 -6.96 17.41 12.05
CA PRO A 328 -6.88 18.06 13.35
C PRO A 328 -5.59 17.75 14.13
N SER A 329 -4.87 16.69 13.78
CA SER A 329 -3.72 16.18 14.53
C SER A 329 -2.44 16.07 13.71
N LEU A 330 -2.39 16.65 12.50
CA LEU A 330 -1.23 16.52 11.63
C LEU A 330 -0.02 17.29 12.19
N GLU A 331 1.02 16.56 12.56
CA GLU A 331 2.25 17.05 13.18
C GLU A 331 3.46 16.95 12.24
N ALA A 332 3.48 15.93 11.39
CA ALA A 332 4.59 15.61 10.50
C ALA A 332 4.11 15.43 9.05
N LEU A 333 4.72 16.17 8.13
CA LEU A 333 4.41 16.11 6.70
C LEU A 333 5.69 15.89 5.89
N ASN A 334 5.67 14.90 5.01
CA ASN A 334 6.74 14.67 4.04
C ASN A 334 6.22 14.90 2.62
N LEU A 335 6.82 15.89 1.95
CA LEU A 335 6.59 16.27 0.56
C LEU A 335 7.91 16.26 -0.22
N SER A 336 8.80 15.31 0.11
CA SER A 336 10.05 15.13 -0.63
C SER A 336 9.78 14.77 -2.09
N SER A 337 10.65 15.23 -2.99
CA SER A 337 10.57 14.96 -4.44
C SER A 337 9.28 15.42 -5.13
N VAL A 338 8.44 16.20 -4.44
CA VAL A 338 7.20 16.76 -4.98
C VAL A 338 7.52 18.00 -5.84
N PRO A 339 6.90 18.18 -7.02
CA PRO A 339 7.24 19.25 -7.96
C PRO A 339 6.72 20.65 -7.58
N ILE A 340 6.67 20.99 -6.29
CA ILE A 340 6.29 22.32 -5.79
C ILE A 340 7.38 23.34 -6.12
N THR A 341 7.01 24.39 -6.84
CA THR A 341 7.94 25.47 -7.25
C THR A 341 7.78 26.77 -6.47
N THR A 342 6.59 27.01 -5.91
CA THR A 342 6.22 28.27 -5.26
C THR A 342 5.28 28.00 -4.09
N ILE A 343 5.44 28.77 -3.01
CA ILE A 343 4.56 28.72 -1.85
C ILE A 343 3.97 30.13 -1.68
N ALA A 344 2.68 30.27 -1.97
CA ALA A 344 1.96 31.51 -1.71
C ALA A 344 1.61 31.62 -0.22
N PRO A 345 1.46 32.83 0.34
CA PRO A 345 0.90 33.02 1.68
C PRO A 345 -0.48 32.34 1.80
N PRO A 346 -0.80 31.76 2.97
CA PRO A 346 -2.07 31.05 3.14
C PRO A 346 -3.28 31.97 2.99
N ALA A 347 -4.21 31.62 2.11
CA ALA A 347 -5.55 32.20 2.05
C ALA A 347 -6.52 31.53 3.05
N THR A 348 -6.18 30.31 3.48
CA THR A 348 -6.90 29.50 4.46
C THR A 348 -6.26 29.60 5.85
N PRO A 349 -6.91 29.11 6.91
CA PRO A 349 -6.23 28.93 8.19
C PRO A 349 -4.95 28.09 8.04
N PRO A 350 -3.91 28.37 8.83
CA PRO A 350 -2.64 27.66 8.76
C PRO A 350 -2.73 26.25 9.41
N LEU A 351 -1.75 25.40 9.09
CA LEU A 351 -1.55 24.08 9.67
C LEU A 351 -1.03 24.23 11.12
N ALA A 352 -1.96 24.44 12.06
CA ALA A 352 -1.65 24.91 13.42
C ALA A 352 -0.86 23.93 14.30
N HIS A 353 -0.80 22.65 13.91
CA HIS A 353 -0.14 21.57 14.64
C HIS A 353 1.13 21.05 13.95
N LEU A 354 1.45 21.53 12.75
CA LEU A 354 2.57 21.02 11.98
C LEU A 354 3.91 21.47 12.59
N THR A 355 4.69 20.51 13.10
CA THR A 355 5.99 20.73 13.75
C THR A 355 7.16 20.18 12.95
N LEU A 356 6.93 19.17 12.12
CA LEU A 356 7.93 18.54 11.26
C LEU A 356 7.53 18.62 9.78
N LEU A 357 8.41 19.18 8.96
CA LEU A 357 8.25 19.22 7.51
C LEU A 357 9.50 18.70 6.80
N VAL A 358 9.29 17.84 5.81
CA VAL A 358 10.34 17.30 4.95
C VAL A 358 10.06 17.71 3.50
N LEU A 359 10.98 18.46 2.92
CA LEU A 359 10.99 18.99 1.56
C LEU A 359 12.34 18.67 0.90
N SER A 360 12.70 17.39 0.86
CA SER A 360 13.90 16.97 0.15
C SER A 360 13.68 17.13 -1.36
N ASP A 361 14.72 17.48 -2.10
CA ASP A 361 14.70 17.69 -3.55
C ASP A 361 13.64 18.71 -4.00
N SER A 362 13.49 19.75 -3.19
CA SER A 362 12.59 20.86 -3.44
C SER A 362 13.00 21.65 -4.68
N ARG A 363 11.99 22.10 -5.44
CA ARG A 363 12.14 23.00 -6.58
C ARG A 363 11.83 24.46 -6.22
N ILE A 364 11.70 24.76 -4.92
CA ILE A 364 11.52 26.12 -4.40
C ILE A 364 12.80 26.91 -4.60
N THR A 365 12.67 28.17 -4.99
CA THR A 365 13.80 29.00 -5.41
C THR A 365 13.87 30.34 -4.72
N ALA A 366 12.75 30.86 -4.21
CA ALA A 366 12.70 32.20 -3.66
C ALA A 366 12.56 32.18 -2.14
N TRP A 367 13.29 33.06 -1.47
CA TRP A 367 13.22 33.20 -0.02
C TRP A 367 11.82 33.58 0.50
N ARG A 368 11.02 34.25 -0.35
CA ARG A 368 9.61 34.58 -0.04
C ARG A 368 8.76 33.32 0.20
N ASP A 369 9.09 32.20 -0.44
CA ASP A 369 8.35 30.94 -0.30
C ASP A 369 8.62 30.34 1.09
N ILE A 370 9.83 30.54 1.64
CA ILE A 370 10.19 30.18 3.02
C ILE A 370 9.47 31.10 4.03
N ASP A 371 9.35 32.40 3.73
CA ASP A 371 8.56 33.31 4.56
C ASP A 371 7.08 32.90 4.58
N ALA A 372 6.52 32.53 3.42
CA ALA A 372 5.17 32.01 3.31
C ALA A 372 5.00 30.66 4.05
N LEU A 373 6.02 29.79 4.00
CA LEU A 373 6.02 28.53 4.73
C LEU A 373 5.88 28.76 6.25
N ASN A 374 6.58 29.76 6.80
CA ASN A 374 6.45 30.12 8.21
C ASN A 374 5.01 30.52 8.57
N LEU A 375 4.30 31.20 7.66
CA LEU A 375 2.88 31.55 7.83
C LEU A 375 1.99 30.31 7.81
N TRP A 376 2.23 29.38 6.87
CA TRP A 376 1.49 28.11 6.78
C TRP A 376 1.62 27.26 8.05
N THR A 377 2.74 27.32 8.77
CA THR A 377 2.96 26.56 10.00
C THR A 377 2.63 27.35 11.27
N SER A 378 1.99 28.51 11.16
CA SER A 378 1.76 29.44 12.29
C SER A 378 3.03 29.80 13.08
N GLY A 379 4.19 29.76 12.43
CA GLY A 379 5.49 29.93 13.09
C GLY A 379 5.85 28.85 14.12
N LYS A 380 5.24 27.67 14.12
CA LYS A 380 5.52 26.57 15.07
C LYS A 380 6.41 25.46 14.52
N LEU A 381 6.97 25.65 13.32
CA LEU A 381 7.80 24.62 12.71
C LEU A 381 9.11 24.42 13.51
N GLU A 382 9.25 23.25 14.14
CA GLU A 382 10.39 22.91 14.98
C GLU A 382 11.47 22.14 14.21
N GLN A 383 11.05 21.32 13.24
CA GLN A 383 11.95 20.45 12.48
C GLN A 383 11.72 20.63 10.98
N LEU A 384 12.78 21.00 10.27
CA LEU A 384 12.77 21.11 8.81
C LEU A 384 13.88 20.23 8.25
N ARG A 385 13.52 19.38 7.29
CA ARG A 385 14.46 18.75 6.38
C ARG A 385 14.21 19.32 4.99
N ILE A 386 15.20 19.98 4.42
CA ILE A 386 15.09 20.61 3.10
C ILE A 386 16.40 20.44 2.34
N SER A 387 16.29 19.97 1.10
CA SER A 387 17.36 19.98 0.11
C SER A 387 16.78 20.55 -1.19
N PHE A 388 17.65 21.11 -2.02
CA PHE A 388 17.26 21.73 -3.28
C PHE A 388 17.86 20.97 -4.44
N VAL A 389 17.14 20.89 -5.55
CA VAL A 389 17.66 20.30 -6.79
C VAL A 389 18.89 21.10 -7.26
N PRO A 390 20.02 20.45 -7.61
CA PRO A 390 21.21 21.13 -8.14
C PRO A 390 20.89 21.98 -9.37
N ARG A 391 21.42 23.20 -9.42
CA ARG A 391 21.15 24.18 -10.48
C ARG A 391 22.39 24.96 -10.89
N GLU A 392 22.41 25.40 -12.15
CA GLU A 392 23.37 26.40 -12.63
C GLU A 392 23.01 27.76 -12.00
N ALA A 393 23.92 28.31 -11.20
CA ALA A 393 23.64 29.42 -10.31
C ALA A 393 23.26 30.71 -11.07
N ALA A 394 22.06 31.24 -10.80
CA ALA A 394 21.78 32.67 -10.94
C ALA A 394 21.95 33.30 -9.54
N ALA A 395 23.14 33.82 -9.25
CA ALA A 395 23.46 34.42 -7.96
C ALA A 395 22.73 35.77 -7.81
N SER A 396 21.54 35.72 -7.19
CA SER A 396 20.81 36.90 -6.70
C SER A 396 20.50 36.72 -5.23
N ALA A 397 20.56 37.79 -4.44
CA ALA A 397 20.24 37.76 -3.01
C ALA A 397 18.78 37.36 -2.71
N SER A 398 17.89 37.44 -3.70
CA SER A 398 16.49 37.02 -3.59
C SER A 398 16.25 35.53 -3.85
N VAL A 399 17.28 34.79 -4.26
CA VAL A 399 17.20 33.39 -4.70
C VAL A 399 18.02 32.51 -3.76
N ILE A 400 17.50 31.31 -3.51
CA ILE A 400 18.16 30.25 -2.74
C ILE A 400 19.34 29.73 -3.55
N SER A 401 20.53 29.70 -2.93
CA SER A 401 21.77 29.41 -3.65
C SER A 401 21.90 27.94 -4.05
N GLY A 402 21.25 27.05 -3.30
CA GLY A 402 21.42 25.60 -3.40
C GLY A 402 22.62 25.08 -2.60
N ASP A 403 23.46 25.96 -2.04
CA ASP A 403 24.53 25.58 -1.12
C ASP A 403 23.97 25.47 0.30
N ALA A 404 23.89 24.23 0.78
CA ALA A 404 23.37 23.90 2.11
C ALA A 404 24.05 24.66 3.25
N ARG A 405 25.32 25.09 3.11
CA ARG A 405 26.02 25.86 4.16
C ARG A 405 25.58 27.31 4.19
N VAL A 406 25.43 27.92 3.00
CA VAL A 406 25.03 29.33 2.86
C VAL A 406 23.55 29.47 3.20
N ASP A 407 22.71 28.61 2.64
CA ASP A 407 21.26 28.69 2.79
C ASP A 407 20.82 28.38 4.24
N ARG A 408 21.61 27.60 4.99
CA ARG A 408 21.31 27.24 6.38
C ARG A 408 21.09 28.44 7.28
N SER A 409 21.95 29.47 7.22
CA SER A 409 21.82 30.64 8.09
C SER A 409 20.56 31.45 7.79
N PHE A 410 20.21 31.58 6.51
CA PHE A 410 18.98 32.25 6.07
C PHE A 410 17.72 31.47 6.45
N LEU A 411 17.74 30.14 6.32
CA LEU A 411 16.63 29.28 6.75
C LEU A 411 16.35 29.43 8.25
N ILE A 412 17.41 29.39 9.07
CA ILE A 412 17.30 29.58 10.53
C ILE A 412 16.74 30.97 10.87
N ALA A 413 17.23 32.02 10.20
CA ALA A 413 16.76 33.39 10.44
C ALA A 413 15.29 33.61 10.06
N LYS A 414 14.78 32.91 9.04
CA LYS A 414 13.39 33.02 8.56
C LYS A 414 12.40 32.13 9.31
N LEU A 415 12.89 31.08 9.97
CA LEU A 415 12.09 30.11 10.71
C LEU A 415 12.49 30.13 12.19
N PRO A 416 11.96 31.08 12.99
CA PRO A 416 12.47 31.37 14.33
C PRO A 416 12.28 30.23 15.35
N SER A 417 11.29 29.36 15.14
CA SER A 417 10.97 28.25 16.04
C SER A 417 11.77 26.97 15.74
N LEU A 418 12.66 27.01 14.75
CA LEU A 418 13.37 25.84 14.27
C LEU A 418 14.42 25.37 15.28
N THR A 419 14.26 24.16 15.79
CA THR A 419 15.21 23.50 16.71
C THR A 419 16.13 22.53 15.97
N THR A 420 15.66 21.94 14.87
CA THR A 420 16.42 20.96 14.07
C THR A 420 16.29 21.28 12.58
N LEU A 421 17.44 21.43 11.91
CA LEU A 421 17.50 21.64 10.46
C LEU A 421 18.42 20.60 9.82
N ASN A 422 17.89 19.81 8.89
CA ASN A 422 18.61 18.73 8.20
C ASN A 422 19.31 17.75 9.16
N GLY A 423 18.63 17.40 10.26
CA GLY A 423 19.14 16.48 11.29
C GLY A 423 20.20 17.06 12.23
N SER A 424 20.54 18.35 12.11
CA SER A 424 21.46 19.03 13.02
C SER A 424 20.74 20.06 13.87
N GLN A 425 21.09 20.13 15.16
CA GLN A 425 20.51 21.09 16.09
C GLN A 425 20.83 22.53 15.68
N VAL A 426 19.84 23.39 15.81
CA VAL A 426 19.98 24.84 15.67
C VAL A 426 20.25 25.39 17.07
N GLY A 427 21.44 25.92 17.28
CA GLY A 427 21.82 26.49 18.58
C GLY A 427 20.97 27.71 18.92
N SER A 428 20.52 27.81 20.16
CA SER A 428 19.78 28.95 20.72
C SER A 428 20.70 30.18 20.89
N TRP A 429 21.13 30.78 19.78
CA TRP A 429 21.98 31.99 19.81
C TRP A 429 21.36 33.20 19.11
N PHE A 430 20.18 33.05 18.50
CA PHE A 430 19.53 34.12 17.72
C PHE A 430 18.21 34.64 18.29
N THR A 431 17.74 34.16 19.44
CA THR A 431 16.48 34.61 20.06
C THR A 431 16.61 35.93 20.86
N GLN A 432 17.68 36.70 20.68
CA GLN A 432 17.96 37.91 21.47
C GLN A 432 18.29 39.18 20.66
N LEU A 433 17.95 39.25 19.36
CA LEU A 433 18.04 40.51 18.61
C LEU A 433 16.68 41.00 18.11
#